data_AF-A0AA43RK35-F1
#
_entry.id   AF-A0AA43RK35-F1
#
_cell.length_a   1.000
_cell.length_b   1.000
_cell.length_c   1.000
_cell.angle_alpha   90.00
_cell.angle_beta   90.00
_cell.angle_gamma   90.00
#
_symmetry.space_group_name_H-M   'P 1'
#
loop_
_entity.id
_entity.type
_entity.pdbx_description
1 polymer ?
#
loop_
_entity_poly.entity_id
_entity_poly.type
_entity_poly.pdbx_seq_one_letter_code
_entity_poly.pdbx_strand_id
1 'polypeptide(L)'
;ASLLRRNEGELALQLALCAAACAAALLIATGEPLAALLRTLADKTGLSGAVFTPLWKVLAIALTVRVGGAFCRDAAQGALASVLETAGAVCALTAAAPLLLAMVELVEGWL
;
A
#
# COMPACT_ATOMS: atom_id res chain seq x y z
N ALA A 1 28.95 25.24 -17.70
CA ALA A 1 27.55 25.23 -17.21
C ALA A 1 26.76 23.96 -17.60
N SER A 2 26.99 23.36 -18.78
CA SER A 2 26.27 22.15 -19.23
C SER A 2 26.73 20.83 -18.56
N LEU A 3 27.97 20.76 -18.06
CA LEU A 3 28.46 19.57 -17.33
C LEU A 3 27.96 19.47 -15.88
N LEU A 4 27.61 20.61 -15.25
CA LEU A 4 26.96 20.62 -13.93
C LEU A 4 25.54 20.02 -14.00
N ARG A 5 24.77 20.37 -15.04
CA ARG A 5 23.42 19.81 -15.27
C ARG A 5 23.41 18.31 -15.53
N ARG A 6 24.46 17.77 -16.15
CA ARG A 6 24.56 16.33 -16.43
C ARG A 6 24.79 15.53 -15.14
N ASN A 7 25.58 16.09 -14.22
CA ASN A 7 25.82 15.53 -12.89
C ASN A 7 24.60 15.67 -11.96
N GLU A 8 23.85 16.78 -12.06
CA GLU A 8 22.60 16.99 -11.31
C GLU A 8 21.52 15.95 -11.65
N GLY A 9 21.40 15.56 -12.92
CA GLY A 9 20.44 14.53 -13.35
C GLY A 9 20.79 13.13 -12.84
N GLU A 10 22.08 12.79 -12.81
CA GLU A 10 22.55 11.48 -12.34
C GLU A 10 22.44 11.36 -10.80
N LEU A 11 22.76 12.43 -10.07
CA LEU A 11 22.55 12.52 -8.63
C LEU A 11 21.06 12.49 -8.25
N ALA A 12 20.19 13.17 -9.01
CA ALA A 12 18.75 13.15 -8.80
C ALA A 12 18.17 11.73 -9.01
N LEU A 13 18.65 11.00 -10.02
CA LEU A 13 18.23 9.62 -10.27
C LEU A 13 18.69 8.68 -9.14
N GLN A 14 19.93 8.83 -8.66
CA GLN A 14 20.46 8.04 -7.55
C GLN A 14 19.69 8.29 -6.25
N LEU A 15 19.36 9.55 -5.95
CA LEU A 15 18.53 9.92 -4.80
C LEU A 15 17.11 9.35 -4.89
N ALA A 16 16.48 9.44 -6.07
CA ALA A 16 15.17 8.85 -6.30
C ALA A 16 15.18 7.32 -6.14
N LEU A 17 16.24 6.65 -6.61
CA LEU A 17 16.40 5.21 -6.46
C LEU A 17 16.63 4.81 -5.00
N CYS A 18 17.47 5.54 -4.27
CA CYS A 18 17.68 5.35 -2.83
C CYS A 18 16.37 5.57 -2.05
N ALA A 19 15.61 6.62 -2.36
CA ALA A 19 14.32 6.88 -1.72
C ALA A 19 13.31 5.75 -2.02
N ALA A 20 13.23 5.28 -3.26
CA ALA A 20 12.39 4.15 -3.64
C ALA A 20 12.81 2.84 -2.94
N ALA A 21 14.12 2.58 -2.82
CA ALA A 21 14.65 1.42 -2.11
C ALA A 21 14.37 1.49 -0.60
N CYS A 22 14.56 2.66 0.03
CA CYS A 22 14.21 2.87 1.43
C CYS A 22 12.70 2.70 1.68
N ALA A 23 11.87 3.24 0.78
CA ALA A 23 10.43 3.05 0.84
C ALA A 23 10.04 1.57 0.72
N ALA A 24 10.61 0.84 -0.25
CA ALA A 24 10.40 -0.59 -0.40
C ALA A 24 10.85 -1.40 0.84
N ALA A 25 12.01 -1.06 1.41
CA ALA A 25 12.51 -1.70 2.63
C ALA A 25 11.57 -1.45 3.83
N LEU A 26 11.05 -0.23 3.98
CA LEU A 26 10.09 0.11 5.04
C LEU A 26 8.75 -0.60 4.84
N LEU A 27 8.31 -0.78 3.59
CA LEU A 27 7.14 -1.59 3.24
C LEU A 27 7.30 -3.05 3.66
N ILE A 28 8.45 -3.65 3.35
CA ILE A 28 8.75 -5.04 3.71
C ILE A 28 8.78 -5.18 5.24
N ALA A 29 9.49 -4.27 5.92
CA ALA A 29 9.62 -4.29 7.38
C ALA A 29 8.27 -4.08 8.12
N THR A 30 7.35 -3.30 7.56
CA THR A 30 6.01 -3.07 8.14
C THR A 30 5.00 -4.15 7.76
N GLY A 31 5.21 -4.83 6.63
CA GLY A 31 4.37 -5.94 6.19
C GLY A 31 4.52 -7.19 7.06
N GLU A 32 5.73 -7.46 7.55
CA GLU A 32 6.05 -8.65 8.35
C GLU A 32 5.31 -8.76 9.70
N PRO A 33 5.26 -7.72 10.57
CA PRO A 33 4.51 -7.78 11.81
C PRO A 33 3.00 -7.90 11.58
N LEU A 34 2.47 -7.25 10.54
CA LEU A 34 1.07 -7.40 10.17
C LEU A 34 0.77 -8.81 9.63
N ALA A 35 1.66 -9.37 8.81
CA ALA A 35 1.58 -10.76 8.37
C ALA A 35 1.51 -11.74 9.54
N ALA A 36 2.36 -11.52 10.54
CA ALA A 36 2.41 -12.35 11.75
C ALA A 36 1.12 -12.23 12.58
N LEU A 37 0.57 -11.03 12.72
CA LEU A 37 -0.72 -10.81 13.38
C LEU A 37 -1.86 -11.52 12.64
N LEU A 38 -1.93 -11.39 11.31
CA LEU A 38 -2.96 -12.04 10.51
C LEU A 38 -2.86 -13.57 10.57
N ARG A 39 -1.64 -14.13 10.53
CA ARG A 39 -1.42 -15.57 10.75
C ARG A 39 -1.89 -16.02 12.13
N THR A 40 -1.50 -15.29 13.17
CA THR A 40 -1.93 -15.58 14.55
C THR A 40 -3.45 -15.55 14.69
N LEU A 41 -4.13 -14.62 14.03
CA LEU A 41 -5.59 -14.55 14.00
C LEU A 41 -6.19 -15.72 13.22
N ALA A 42 -5.62 -16.10 12.08
CA ALA A 42 -6.06 -17.28 11.31
C ALA A 42 -6.01 -18.54 12.18
N ASP A 43 -4.88 -18.76 12.86
CA ASP A 43 -4.67 -19.92 13.73
C ASP A 43 -5.65 -19.95 14.91
N LYS A 44 -6.00 -18.78 15.46
CA LYS A 44 -6.94 -18.67 16.59
C LYS A 44 -8.41 -18.77 16.21
N THR A 45 -8.77 -18.32 15.02
CA THR A 45 -10.17 -18.22 14.58
C THR A 45 -10.61 -19.39 13.71
N GLY A 46 -9.67 -20.18 13.18
CA GLY A 46 -9.95 -21.25 12.21
C GLY A 46 -10.44 -20.73 10.86
N LEU A 47 -10.37 -19.41 10.64
CA LEU A 47 -10.81 -18.78 9.39
C LEU A 47 -9.87 -19.15 8.25
N SER A 48 -10.46 -19.44 7.08
CA SER A 48 -9.67 -19.76 5.89
C SER A 48 -8.78 -18.58 5.46
N GLY A 49 -7.63 -18.89 4.88
CA GLY A 49 -6.71 -17.88 4.30
C GLY A 49 -7.37 -16.92 3.30
N ALA A 50 -8.52 -17.28 2.75
CA ALA A 50 -9.28 -16.44 1.82
C ALA A 50 -9.77 -15.14 2.47
N VAL A 51 -10.09 -15.13 3.77
CA VAL A 51 -10.56 -13.93 4.50
C VAL A 51 -9.43 -12.91 4.71
N PHE A 52 -8.18 -13.39 4.72
CA PHE A 52 -6.99 -12.56 4.91
C PHE A 52 -6.45 -11.97 3.60
N THR A 53 -6.86 -12.52 2.45
CA THR A 53 -6.43 -12.04 1.13
C THR A 53 -6.89 -10.59 0.85
N PRO A 54 -8.15 -10.19 1.14
CA PRO A 54 -8.60 -8.80 1.06
C PRO A 54 -7.75 -7.84 1.90
N LEU A 55 -7.42 -8.24 3.14
CA LEU A 55 -6.62 -7.42 4.06
C LEU A 55 -5.23 -7.12 3.50
N TRP A 56 -4.58 -8.14 2.92
CA TRP A 56 -3.30 -7.98 2.25
C TRP A 56 -3.36 -7.05 1.04
N LYS A 57 -4.43 -7.13 0.24
CA LYS A 57 -4.62 -6.24 -0.91
C LYS A 57 -4.78 -4.79 -0.48
N VAL A 58 -5.61 -4.54 0.55
CA VAL A 58 -5.81 -3.18 1.09
C VAL A 58 -4.50 -2.62 1.64
N LEU A 59 -3.73 -3.44 2.38
CA LEU A 59 -2.41 -3.03 2.89
C LEU A 59 -1.47 -2.64 1.76
N ALA A 60 -1.37 -3.49 0.73
CA ALA A 60 -0.52 -3.22 -0.43
C ALA A 60 -0.91 -1.89 -1.11
N ILE A 61 -2.20 -1.67 -1.35
CA ILE A 61 -2.71 -0.42 -1.93
C ILE A 61 -2.35 0.79 -1.06
N ALA A 62 -2.62 0.71 0.25
CA ALA A 62 -2.34 1.82 1.18
C ALA A 62 -0.86 2.19 1.21
N LEU A 63 0.02 1.20 1.22
CA LEU A 63 1.46 1.42 1.21
C LEU A 63 1.95 2.01 -0.12
N THR A 64 1.47 1.48 -1.26
CA THR A 64 1.79 2.01 -2.59
C THR A 64 1.34 3.46 -2.73
N VAL A 65 0.12 3.79 -2.29
CA VAL A 65 -0.44 5.15 -2.36
C VAL A 65 0.35 6.11 -1.47
N ARG A 66 0.72 5.70 -0.26
CA ARG A 66 1.47 6.55 0.67
C ARG A 66 2.87 6.89 0.12
N VAL A 67 3.57 5.89 -0.40
CA VAL A 67 4.91 6.08 -0.99
C VAL A 67 4.83 6.87 -2.30
N GLY A 68 3.95 6.47 -3.21
CA GLY A 68 3.77 7.18 -4.47
C GLY A 68 3.32 8.62 -4.26
N GLY A 69 2.45 8.88 -3.28
CA GLY A 69 1.99 10.23 -2.94
C GLY A 69 3.11 11.11 -2.36
N ALA A 70 3.99 10.54 -1.53
CA ALA A 70 5.20 11.22 -1.07
C ALA A 70 6.11 11.57 -2.26
N PHE A 71 6.35 10.62 -3.16
CA PHE A 71 7.16 10.85 -4.36
C PHE A 71 6.58 11.94 -5.28
N CYS A 72 5.26 11.93 -5.51
CA CYS A 72 4.59 12.99 -6.27
C CYS A 72 4.75 14.37 -5.60
N ARG A 73 4.68 14.45 -4.27
CA ARG A 73 4.91 15.70 -3.54
C ARG A 73 6.37 16.17 -3.61
N ASP A 74 7.33 15.25 -3.50
CA ASP A 74 8.75 15.55 -3.63
C ASP A 74 9.11 16.06 -5.04
N ALA A 75 8.38 15.61 -6.06
CA ALA A 75 8.45 16.14 -7.43
C ALA A 75 7.69 17.47 -7.64
N ALA A 76 7.22 18.12 -6.57
CA ALA A 76 6.34 19.30 -6.59
C ALA A 76 5.02 19.10 -7.36
N GLN A 77 4.55 17.86 -7.51
CA GLN A 77 3.31 17.46 -8.19
C GLN A 77 2.19 17.12 -7.19
N GLY A 78 1.75 18.11 -6.41
CA GLY A 78 0.69 17.91 -5.40
C GLY A 78 -0.66 17.44 -5.97
N ALA A 79 -1.03 17.92 -7.17
CA ALA A 79 -2.26 17.48 -7.83
C ALA A 79 -2.24 15.98 -8.16
N LEU A 80 -1.12 15.47 -8.70
CA LEU A 80 -0.95 14.03 -8.97
C LEU A 80 -0.98 13.20 -7.68
N ALA A 81 -0.41 13.72 -6.58
CA ALA A 81 -0.50 13.05 -5.28
C ALA A 81 -1.96 12.89 -4.83
N SER A 82 -2.79 13.93 -4.98
CA SER A 82 -4.22 13.86 -4.62
C SER A 82 -5.02 12.89 -5.50
N VAL A 83 -4.72 12.82 -6.80
CA VAL A 83 -5.33 11.85 -7.71
C VAL A 83 -4.93 10.42 -7.33
N LEU A 84 -3.66 10.20 -6.97
CA LEU A 84 -3.20 8.90 -6.52
C LEU A 84 -3.86 8.48 -5.20
N GLU A 85 -4.02 9.40 -4.24
CA GLU A 85 -4.69 9.13 -2.96
C GLU A 85 -6.17 8.78 -3.15
N THR A 86 -6.88 9.50 -4.01
CA THR A 86 -8.28 9.22 -4.33
C THR A 86 -8.46 7.89 -5.08
N ALA A 87 -7.63 7.61 -6.09
CA ALA A 87 -7.63 6.32 -6.79
C ALA A 87 -7.31 5.16 -5.83
N GLY A 88 -6.34 5.37 -4.92
CA GLY A 88 -5.99 4.47 -3.85
C GLY A 88 -7.16 4.10 -2.95
N ALA A 89 -7.93 5.10 -2.51
CA ALA A 89 -9.11 4.89 -1.68
C ALA A 89 -10.17 4.05 -2.41
N VAL A 90 -10.43 4.32 -3.69
CA VAL A 90 -11.38 3.54 -4.50
C VAL A 90 -10.91 2.08 -4.65
N CYS A 91 -9.62 1.86 -4.95
CA CYS A 91 -9.04 0.52 -5.02
C CYS A 91 -9.10 -0.22 -3.68
N ALA A 92 -8.87 0.47 -2.56
CA ALA A 92 -8.97 -0.14 -1.23
C ALA A 92 -10.41 -0.55 -0.91
N LEU A 93 -11.40 0.27 -1.27
CA LEU A 93 -12.82 -0.05 -1.10
C LEU A 93 -13.22 -1.28 -1.92
N THR A 94 -12.80 -1.36 -3.19
CA THR A 94 -13.10 -2.52 -4.03
C THR A 94 -12.39 -3.78 -3.54
N ALA A 95 -11.16 -3.67 -3.01
CA ALA A 95 -10.45 -4.78 -2.40
C ALA A 95 -11.11 -5.27 -1.09
N ALA A 96 -11.78 -4.38 -0.35
CA ALA A 96 -12.49 -4.70 0.88
C ALA A 96 -13.92 -5.24 0.66
N ALA A 97 -14.50 -5.05 -0.53
CA ALA A 97 -15.84 -5.52 -0.90
C ALA A 97 -16.14 -7.00 -0.55
N PRO A 98 -15.27 -8.00 -0.86
CA PRO A 98 -15.55 -9.40 -0.51
C PRO A 98 -15.64 -9.62 1.01
N LEU A 99 -14.92 -8.84 1.82
CA LEU A 99 -15.00 -8.94 3.28
C LEU A 99 -16.35 -8.43 3.78
N LEU A 100 -16.86 -7.34 3.20
CA LEU A 100 -18.19 -6.80 3.52
C LEU A 100 -19.30 -7.80 3.17
N LEU A 101 -19.23 -8.44 2.00
CA LEU A 101 -20.19 -9.47 1.60
C LEU A 101 -20.17 -10.66 2.57
N ALA A 102 -18.99 -11.17 2.93
CA ALA A 102 -18.86 -12.26 3.90
C ALA A 102 -19.43 -11.89 5.28
N MET A 103 -19.29 -10.63 5.71
CA MET A 103 -19.90 -10.16 6.95
C MET A 103 -21.43 -10.11 6.87
N VAL A 104 -21.99 -9.70 5.73
CA VAL A 104 -23.46 -9.68 5.52
C VAL A 104 -24.03 -11.10 5.54
N GLU A 105 -23.42 -12.03 4.81
CA GLU A 105 -23.82 -13.46 4.82
C GLU A 105 -23.77 -14.06 6.22
N LEU A 106 -22.73 -13.72 7.00
CA LEU A 106 -22.64 -14.17 8.39
C LEU A 106 -23.79 -13.61 9.22
N VAL A 107 -24.15 -12.33 9.10
CA VAL A 107 -25.25 -11.74 9.87
C VAL A 107 -26.61 -12.32 9.46
N GLU A 108 -26.85 -12.52 8.16
CA GLU A 108 -28.08 -13.15 7.66
C GLU A 108 -28.21 -14.59 8.12
N GLY A 109 -27.13 -15.35 8.20
CA GLY A 109 -27.15 -16.72 8.73
C GLY A 109 -27.48 -16.83 10.22
N TRP A 110 -27.43 -15.73 10.98
CA TRP A 110 -27.81 -15.66 12.39
C TRP A 110 -29.26 -15.18 12.61
N LEU A 111 -29.93 -14.65 11.58
CA LEU A 111 -31.31 -14.16 11.59
C LEU A 111 -32.29 -15.23 11.11
#